data_AF-I4FZ51-F1
#
_entry.id   AF-I4FZ51-F1
#
_cell.length_a   1.000
_cell.length_b   1.000
_cell.length_c   1.000
_cell.angle_alpha   90.00
_cell.angle_beta   90.00
_cell.angle_gamma   90.00
#
_symmetry.space_group_name_H-M   'P 1'
#
loop_
_entity.id
_entity.type
_entity.pdbx_description
1 polymer ?
#
loop_
_entity_poly.entity_id
_entity_poly.type
_entity_poly.pdbx_seq_one_letter_code
_entity_poly.pdbx_strand_id
1 'polypeptide(L)' 'MPTESLQKELGDCFSLLMTPRWVEAFGNGAIEALACGVPVVAYRRGGPVEIIEDGKTGLGASHLCK' A
#
# COMPACT_ATOMS: atom_id res chain seq x y z
N MET A 1 10.58 5.71 -14.15
CA MET A 1 10.38 6.97 -13.44
C MET A 1 11.38 7.05 -12.29
N PRO A 2 12.04 8.19 -12.04
CA PRO A 2 12.88 8.39 -10.85
C PRO A 2 12.06 8.37 -9.56
N THR A 3 12.67 7.97 -8.44
CA THR A 3 12.01 7.85 -7.13
C THR A 3 11.36 9.17 -6.68
N GLU A 4 12.05 10.30 -6.80
CA GLU A 4 11.48 11.60 -6.42
C GLU A 4 10.24 11.97 -7.23
N SER A 5 10.21 11.62 -8.51
CA SER A 5 9.05 11.86 -9.36
C SER A 5 7.87 10.96 -8.96
N LEU A 6 8.15 9.68 -8.65
CA LEU A 6 7.14 8.75 -8.15
C LEU A 6 6.53 9.26 -6.83
N GLN A 7 7.37 9.65 -5.87
CA GLN A 7 6.93 10.10 -4.56
C GLN A 7 6.06 11.35 -4.63
N LYS A 8 6.40 12.27 -5.55
CA LYS A 8 5.60 13.47 -5.81
C LYS A 8 4.21 13.10 -6.32
N GLU A 9 4.13 12.27 -7.37
CA GLU A 9 2.84 11.85 -7.92
C GLU A 9 2.02 11.01 -6.94
N LEU A 10 2.70 10.16 -6.17
CA LEU A 10 2.07 9.30 -5.18
C LEU A 10 1.46 10.14 -4.05
N GLY A 11 2.18 11.13 -3.52
CA GLY A 11 1.72 12.04 -2.47
C GLY A 11 0.45 12.83 -2.81
N ASP A 12 0.18 13.03 -4.11
CA ASP A 12 -1.04 13.67 -4.59
C ASP A 12 -2.24 12.69 -4.72
N CYS A 13 -2.02 11.38 -4.52
CA CYS A 13 -3.07 10.36 -4.58
C CYS A 13 -3.84 10.24 -3.27
N PHE A 14 -5.14 9.91 -3.37
CA PHE A 14 -5.97 9.65 -2.19
C PHE A 14 -5.59 8.35 -1.46
N SER A 15 -5.19 7.31 -2.20
CA SER A 15 -4.78 6.02 -1.65
C SER A 15 -4.02 5.18 -2.68
N LEU A 16 -3.13 4.30 -2.21
CA LEU A 16 -2.55 3.24 -3.02
C LEU A 16 -3.37 1.96 -2.90
N LEU A 17 -3.79 1.39 -4.03
CA LEU A 17 -4.40 0.07 -4.08
C LEU A 17 -3.35 -0.99 -4.39
N MET A 18 -3.20 -1.97 -3.50
CA MET A 18 -2.21 -3.03 -3.61
C MET A 18 -2.89 -4.41 -3.64
N THR A 19 -3.07 -4.94 -4.85
CA THR A 19 -3.84 -6.18 -5.13
C THR A 19 -3.02 -7.26 -5.85
N PRO A 20 -1.80 -7.61 -5.36
CA PRO A 20 -0.98 -8.60 -6.04
C PRO A 20 -1.64 -9.98 -6.05
N ARG A 21 -1.43 -10.72 -7.13
CA ARG A 21 -1.89 -12.12 -7.26
C ARG A 21 -1.09 -13.09 -6.38
N TRP A 22 0.13 -12.71 -6.00
CA TRP A 22 1.04 -13.50 -5.17
C TRP A 22 1.01 -13.07 -3.70
N VAL A 23 1.70 -13.83 -2.83
CA VAL A 23 2.01 -13.37 -1.47
C VAL A 23 3.14 -12.36 -1.59
N GLU A 24 2.83 -11.08 -1.42
CA GLU A 24 3.90 -10.09 -1.33
C GLU A 24 4.73 -10.34 -0.08
N ALA A 25 6.05 -10.31 -0.20
CA ALA A 25 6.93 -10.62 0.93
C ALA A 25 6.94 -9.46 1.93
N PHE A 26 7.13 -8.23 1.46
CA PHE A 26 7.17 -7.03 2.29
C PHE A 26 6.23 -5.97 1.73
N GLY A 27 6.55 -5.39 0.57
CA GLY A 27 5.73 -4.37 -0.08
C GLY A 27 6.37 -2.99 0.00
N ASN A 28 7.49 -2.81 -0.72
CA ASN A 28 8.19 -1.52 -0.80
C ASN A 28 7.27 -0.39 -1.30
N GLY A 29 6.36 -0.68 -2.23
CA GLY A 29 5.37 0.30 -2.68
C GLY A 29 4.40 0.74 -1.57
N ALA A 30 4.07 -0.15 -0.63
CA ALA A 30 3.24 0.21 0.52
C ALA A 30 3.97 1.17 1.46
N ILE A 31 5.23 0.88 1.83
CA ILE A 31 5.98 1.80 2.70
C ILE A 31 6.32 3.12 2.01
N GLU A 32 6.51 3.14 0.69
CA GLU A 32 6.73 4.37 -0.07
C GLU A 32 5.47 5.24 -0.10
N ALA A 33 4.29 4.63 -0.32
CA ALA A 33 3.01 5.33 -0.19
C ALA A 33 2.82 5.92 1.22
N LEU A 34 3.07 5.13 2.26
CA LEU A 34 2.98 5.60 3.64
C LEU A 34 3.97 6.73 3.94
N ALA A 35 5.19 6.67 3.40
CA ALA A 35 6.18 7.74 3.55
C ALA A 35 5.73 9.04 2.85
N CYS A 36 4.95 8.94 1.77
CA CYS A 36 4.31 10.06 1.10
C CYS A 36 3.02 10.54 1.78
N GLY A 37 2.60 9.93 2.89
CA GLY A 37 1.34 10.27 3.59
C GLY A 37 0.09 9.68 2.94
N VAL A 38 0.25 8.69 2.05
CA VAL A 38 -0.82 8.10 1.26
C VAL A 38 -1.27 6.80 1.90
N PRO A 39 -2.54 6.67 2.31
CA PRO A 39 -3.03 5.44 2.92
C PRO A 39 -3.05 4.28 1.92
N VAL A 40 -2.84 3.06 2.41
CA VAL A 40 -2.77 1.85 1.57
C VAL A 40 -3.99 0.96 1.77
N VAL A 41 -4.62 0.56 0.68
CA VAL A 41 -5.66 -0.48 0.68
C VAL A 41 -5.07 -1.73 0.06
N ALA A 42 -4.99 -2.81 0.83
CA ALA A 42 -4.35 -4.05 0.38
C ALA A 42 -5.12 -5.30 0.80
N TYR A 43 -4.82 -6.43 0.16
CA TYR A 43 -5.24 -7.73 0.68
C TYR A 43 -4.59 -7.99 2.05
N ARG A 44 -5.38 -8.53 2.99
CA ARG A 44 -4.86 -8.93 4.31
C ARG A 44 -4.07 -10.25 4.21
N ARG A 45 -2.95 -10.23 3.46
CA ARG A 45 -2.04 -11.36 3.23
C ARG A 45 -0.61 -10.88 2.96
N GLY A 46 0.39 -11.62 3.45
CA GLY A 46 1.80 -11.33 3.22
C GLY A 46 2.26 -10.05 3.94
N GLY A 47 3.32 -9.44 3.42
CA GLY A 47 3.96 -8.26 4.01
C GLY A 47 3.04 -7.07 4.32
N PRO A 48 2.02 -6.72 3.49
CA PRO A 48 1.09 -5.64 3.82
C PRO A 48 0.36 -5.79 5.17
N VAL A 49 0.19 -7.03 5.67
CA VAL A 49 -0.42 -7.29 6.99
C VAL A 49 0.44 -6.74 8.13
N GLU A 50 1.76 -6.72 7.95
CA GLU A 50 2.71 -6.26 8.96
C GLU A 50 2.92 -4.74 8.91
N ILE A 51 2.57 -4.10 7.78
CA ILE A 51 2.84 -2.68 7.51
C ILE A 51 1.59 -1.81 7.73
N ILE A 52 0.40 -2.32 7.42
CA ILE A 52 -0.85 -1.54 7.42
C ILE A 52 -1.56 -1.68 8.77
N GLU A 53 -1.81 -0.53 9.41
CA GLU A 53 -2.68 -0.42 10.58
C GLU A 53 -4.09 0.02 10.13
N ASP A 54 -5.06 -0.89 10.28
CA ASP A 54 -6.45 -0.65 9.89
C ASP A 54 -7.02 0.62 10.54
N GLY A 55 -7.57 1.51 9.72
CA GLY A 55 -8.19 2.76 10.16
C GLY A 55 -7.20 3.86 10.57
N LYS A 56 -5.89 3.61 10.49
CA LYS A 56 -4.85 4.61 10.74
C LYS A 56 -4.03 4.91 9.50
N THR A 57 -3.37 3.89 8.95
CA THR A 57 -2.48 4.02 7.78
C THR A 57 -3.06 3.36 6.53
N GLY A 58 -4.21 2.70 6.66
CA GLY A 58 -4.86 2.05 5.52
C GLY A 58 -5.98 1.11 5.92
N LEU A 59 -6.30 0.20 5.00
CA LEU A 59 -7.30 -0.85 5.19
C LEU A 59 -6.83 -2.18 4.58
N GLY A 60 -6.79 -3.22 5.42
CA GLY A 60 -6.67 -4.61 5.02
C GLY A 60 -8.04 -5.17 4.64
N ALA A 61 -8.22 -5.54 3.39
CA ALA A 61 -9.45 -6.17 2.93
C ALA A 61 -9.33 -7.70 2.91
N SER A 62 -10.27 -8.37 3.56
CA SER A 62 -10.44 -9.83 3.47
C SER A 62 -11.23 -10.27 2.23
N HIS A 63 -11.97 -9.37 1.59
CA HIS A 63 -12.91 -9.69 0.49
C HIS A 63 -12.52 -9.11 -0.88
N LEU A 64 -11.41 -8.35 -0.98
CA LEU A 64 -10.97 -7.84 -2.28
C LEU A 64 -10.29 -8.94 -3.13
N CYS A 65 -9.90 -10.09 -2.55
CA CYS A 65 -9.31 -11.21 -3.26
C CYS A 65 -10.41 -11.99 -4.00
N LYS A 66 -10.72 -11.58 -5.23
CA LYS A 66 -11.27 -12.47 -6.26
C LYS A 66 -10.23 -12.68 -7.35
#